data_AF-A0A1A8MHN0-F1
#
_entry.id   AF-A0A1A8MHN0-F1
#
_cell.length_a   1.000
_cell.length_b   1.000
_cell.length_c   1.000
_cell.angle_alpha   90.00
_cell.angle_beta   90.00
_cell.angle_gamma   90.00
#
_symmetry.space_group_name_H-M   'P 1'
#
loop_
_entity.id
_entity.type
_entity.pdbx_description
1 polymer ?
#
loop_
_entity_poly.entity_id
_entity_poly.type
_entity_poly.pdbx_seq_one_letter_code
_entity_poly.pdbx_strand_id
1 'polypeptide(L)'
;IGQNHTVGHVRCLENVTGFTSAFLYALETQTTVGYGVRMLTDHCASAVALLAIQSLVGVVINCFVCGIILAKISLPKNRAKTVSFSKMATICVKKESLCLLIRVANLRKTLLIGSQIYGKLLRTTTTPDGETIILDQVDVNFSVDAGKDNLFFVCPLTLYHA
;
A
#
# COMPACT_ATOMS: atom_id res chain seq x y z
N ILE A 1 1.99 -27.00 45.34
CA ILE A 1 2.66 -26.93 46.65
C ILE A 1 2.87 -25.45 46.95
N GLY A 2 2.22 -24.91 48.01
CA GLY A 2 2.40 -23.52 48.46
C GLY A 2 1.19 -22.58 48.34
N GLN A 3 -0.04 -22.99 48.70
CA GLN A 3 -1.07 -22.00 49.06
C GLN A 3 -0.98 -21.73 50.58
N ASN A 4 -0.06 -20.85 50.97
CA ASN A 4 -0.12 -20.20 52.27
C ASN A 4 -1.19 -19.09 52.16
N HIS A 5 -2.42 -19.46 52.46
CA HIS A 5 -3.55 -18.54 52.54
C HIS A 5 -3.37 -17.69 53.80
N THR A 6 -2.63 -16.59 53.71
CA THR A 6 -2.56 -15.60 54.78
C THR A 6 -3.93 -14.94 54.88
N VAL A 7 -4.59 -15.17 56.01
CA VAL A 7 -5.88 -14.62 56.39
C VAL A 7 -5.73 -13.09 56.50
N GLY A 8 -5.86 -12.38 55.38
CA GLY A 8 -5.60 -10.94 55.27
C GLY A 8 -5.02 -10.47 53.93
N HIS A 9 -4.65 -11.35 53.00
CA HIS A 9 -4.20 -10.90 51.68
C HIS A 9 -5.38 -10.45 50.80
N VAL A 10 -5.48 -9.15 50.58
CA VAL A 10 -6.41 -8.55 49.62
C VAL A 10 -5.91 -8.77 48.19
N ARG A 11 -6.73 -9.38 47.33
CA ARG A 11 -6.37 -9.66 45.93
C ARG A 11 -6.73 -8.47 45.04
N CYS A 12 -5.80 -8.09 44.17
CA CYS A 12 -6.03 -7.07 43.14
C CYS A 12 -6.81 -7.61 41.92
N LEU A 13 -6.67 -8.92 41.65
CA LEU A 13 -7.33 -9.61 40.54
C LEU A 13 -7.93 -10.92 41.06
N GLU A 14 -9.22 -11.14 40.78
CA GLU A 14 -9.91 -12.39 41.09
C GLU A 14 -9.62 -13.47 40.04
N ASN A 15 -9.58 -14.72 40.49
CA ASN A 15 -9.34 -15.91 39.64
C ASN A 15 -8.04 -15.89 38.82
N VAL A 16 -7.02 -15.15 39.29
CA VAL A 16 -5.65 -15.18 38.75
C VAL A 16 -4.76 -15.99 39.69
N THR A 17 -4.43 -17.22 39.27
CA THR A 17 -3.67 -18.20 40.10
C THR A 17 -2.22 -18.40 39.65
N GLY A 18 -1.85 -17.86 38.48
CA GLY A 18 -0.50 -17.90 37.95
C GLY A 18 -0.32 -17.09 36.67
N PHE A 19 0.85 -17.23 36.03
CA PHE A 19 1.21 -16.47 34.84
C PHE A 19 0.23 -16.66 33.68
N THR A 20 -0.16 -17.91 33.38
CA THR A 20 -1.11 -18.20 32.29
C THR A 20 -2.45 -17.52 32.49
N SER A 21 -3.01 -17.54 33.71
CA SER A 21 -4.26 -16.84 34.02
C SER A 21 -4.12 -15.31 33.95
N ALA A 22 -2.95 -14.77 34.32
CA ALA A 22 -2.68 -13.34 34.21
C ALA A 22 -2.54 -12.91 32.73
N PHE A 23 -1.88 -13.73 31.91
CA PHE A 23 -1.75 -13.50 30.47
C PHE A 23 -3.11 -13.56 29.76
N LEU A 24 -3.97 -14.52 30.12
CA LEU A 24 -5.35 -14.59 29.61
C LEU A 24 -6.16 -13.35 30.01
N TYR A 25 -6.05 -12.89 31.26
CA TYR A 25 -6.67 -11.63 31.69
C TYR A 25 -6.16 -10.42 30.88
N ALA A 26 -4.85 -10.34 30.64
CA ALA A 26 -4.27 -9.28 29.80
C ALA A 26 -4.80 -9.35 28.36
N LEU A 27 -4.91 -10.54 27.76
CA LEU A 27 -5.49 -10.72 26.43
C LEU A 27 -6.97 -10.32 26.40
N GLU A 28 -7.78 -10.79 27.34
CA GLU A 28 -9.21 -10.50 27.44
C GLU A 28 -9.49 -9.00 27.56
N THR A 29 -8.67 -8.30 28.34
CA THR A 29 -8.76 -6.84 28.54
C THR A 29 -8.24 -6.06 27.33
N GLN A 30 -7.11 -6.46 26.75
CA GLN A 30 -6.52 -5.81 25.57
C GLN A 30 -7.42 -5.90 24.34
N THR A 31 -8.03 -7.07 24.13
CA THR A 31 -8.91 -7.35 22.99
C THR A 31 -10.36 -6.97 23.26
N THR A 32 -10.67 -6.45 24.46
CA THR A 32 -12.01 -6.07 24.90
C THR A 32 -13.05 -7.21 24.85
N VAL A 33 -12.59 -8.46 24.95
CA VAL A 33 -13.47 -9.64 24.94
C VAL A 33 -14.20 -9.77 26.28
N GLY A 34 -13.47 -9.62 27.39
CA GLY A 34 -14.03 -9.52 28.74
C GLY A 34 -14.97 -10.66 29.15
N TYR A 35 -14.50 -11.91 29.16
CA TYR A 35 -15.33 -13.08 29.54
C TYR A 35 -15.92 -13.01 30.96
N GLY A 36 -15.37 -12.15 31.84
CA GLY A 36 -15.90 -11.89 33.18
C GLY A 36 -15.51 -12.94 34.24
N VAL A 37 -14.81 -14.02 33.88
CA VAL A 37 -14.32 -15.00 34.87
C VAL A 37 -13.15 -14.44 35.69
N ARG A 38 -12.35 -13.55 35.12
CA ARG A 38 -11.22 -12.87 35.76
C ARG A 38 -11.56 -11.39 35.88
N MET A 39 -11.51 -10.84 37.08
CA MET A 39 -12.00 -9.49 37.36
C MET A 39 -11.01 -8.66 38.17
N LEU A 40 -10.94 -7.36 37.87
CA LEU A 40 -10.21 -6.37 38.64
C LEU A 40 -10.99 -5.96 39.88
N THR A 41 -10.31 -5.87 41.02
CA THR A 41 -10.87 -5.33 42.26
C THR A 41 -10.45 -3.87 42.45
N ASP A 42 -11.20 -3.12 43.25
CA ASP A 42 -10.96 -1.71 43.58
C ASP A 42 -9.91 -1.52 44.69
N HIS A 43 -9.41 -2.61 45.27
CA HIS A 43 -8.48 -2.57 46.39
C HIS A 43 -7.06 -2.10 46.04
N CYS A 44 -6.65 -2.23 44.78
CA CYS A 44 -5.29 -1.94 44.33
C CYS A 44 -5.27 -0.87 43.24
N ALA A 45 -5.00 0.38 43.63
CA ALA A 45 -4.90 1.50 42.69
C ALA A 45 -3.82 1.28 41.61
N SER A 46 -2.73 0.57 41.94
CA SER A 46 -1.69 0.21 40.98
C SER A 46 -2.19 -0.71 39.87
N ALA A 47 -3.07 -1.66 40.18
CA ALA A 47 -3.65 -2.56 39.19
C ALA A 47 -4.61 -1.83 38.23
N VAL A 48 -5.39 -0.89 38.76
CA VAL A 48 -6.25 0.01 37.96
C VAL A 48 -5.41 0.87 37.01
N ALA A 49 -4.34 1.48 37.52
CA ALA A 49 -3.43 2.29 36.72
C ALA A 49 -2.76 1.47 35.59
N LEU A 50 -2.30 0.25 35.90
CA LEU A 50 -1.73 -0.66 34.90
C LEU A 50 -2.74 -1.02 33.81
N LEU A 51 -3.99 -1.32 34.18
CA LEU A 51 -5.04 -1.62 33.19
C LEU A 51 -5.35 -0.40 32.30
N ALA A 52 -5.37 0.80 32.87
CA ALA A 52 -5.58 2.04 32.10
C ALA A 52 -4.45 2.28 31.08
N ILE A 53 -3.19 2.11 31.52
CA ILE A 53 -2.02 2.23 30.63
C ILE A 53 -2.07 1.16 29.54
N GLN A 54 -2.36 -0.09 29.91
CA GLN A 54 -2.51 -1.20 28.98
C GLN A 54 -3.57 -0.91 27.91
N SER A 55 -4.74 -0.41 28.31
CA SER A 55 -5.83 -0.04 27.40
C SER A 55 -5.41 1.07 26.44
N LEU A 56 -4.76 2.14 26.94
CA LEU A 56 -4.27 3.24 26.11
C LEU A 56 -3.26 2.75 25.05
N VAL A 57 -2.27 1.96 25.48
CA VAL A 57 -1.28 1.38 24.56
C VAL A 57 -1.94 0.47 23.53
N GLY A 58 -2.94 -0.33 23.94
CA GLY A 58 -3.71 -1.19 23.04
C GLY A 58 -4.44 -0.43 21.95
N VAL A 59 -5.11 0.66 22.30
CA VAL A 59 -5.79 1.51 21.33
C VAL A 59 -4.79 2.13 20.35
N VAL A 60 -3.66 2.64 20.85
CA VAL A 60 -2.60 3.22 20.00
C VAL A 60 -2.10 2.19 18.99
N ILE A 61 -1.75 0.99 19.43
CA ILE A 61 -1.28 -0.10 18.54
C ILE A 61 -2.36 -0.44 17.51
N ASN A 62 -3.62 -0.57 17.92
CA ASN A 62 -4.73 -0.88 17.01
C ASN A 62 -4.90 0.20 15.93
N CYS A 63 -4.80 1.48 16.29
CA CYS A 63 -4.84 2.61 15.35
C CYS A 63 -3.70 2.52 14.32
N PHE A 64 -2.47 2.23 14.77
CA PHE A 64 -1.33 2.08 13.86
C PHE A 64 -1.50 0.91 12.89
N VAL A 65 -1.91 -0.26 13.39
CA VAL A 65 -2.12 -1.45 12.55
C VAL A 65 -3.21 -1.18 11.50
N CYS A 66 -4.35 -0.63 11.92
CA CYS A 66 -5.43 -0.25 11.01
C CYS A 66 -4.95 0.78 9.97
N GLY A 67 -4.22 1.81 10.39
CA GLY A 67 -3.65 2.82 9.50
C GLY A 67 -2.70 2.22 8.44
N ILE A 68 -1.81 1.30 8.84
CA ILE A 68 -0.91 0.61 7.92
C ILE A 68 -1.68 -0.27 6.92
N ILE A 69 -2.70 -0.99 7.39
CA ILE A 69 -3.55 -1.82 6.53
C ILE A 69 -4.28 -0.96 5.51
N LEU A 70 -4.92 0.14 5.96
CA LEU A 70 -5.62 1.07 5.08
C LEU A 70 -4.67 1.75 4.09
N ALA A 71 -3.46 2.13 4.51
CA ALA A 71 -2.44 2.68 3.61
C ALA A 71 -2.02 1.65 2.53
N LYS A 72 -1.84 0.38 2.92
CA LYS A 72 -1.52 -0.71 1.97
C LYS A 72 -2.65 -0.98 0.98
N ILE A 73 -3.91 -0.95 1.42
CA ILE A 73 -5.09 -1.16 0.56
C ILE A 73 -5.30 0.04 -0.39
N SER A 74 -5.03 1.25 0.10
CA SER A 74 -5.16 2.48 -0.68
C SER A 74 -4.10 2.58 -1.77
N LEU A 75 -2.97 1.87 -1.64
CA LEU A 75 -1.91 1.89 -2.65
C LEU A 75 -2.41 1.20 -3.93
N PRO A 76 -2.47 1.90 -5.06
CA PRO A 76 -3.03 1.37 -6.29
C PRO A 76 -2.04 0.46 -7.05
N LYS A 77 -1.55 -0.61 -6.42
CA LYS A 77 -0.50 -1.50 -6.94
C LYS A 77 -0.84 -2.17 -8.27
N ASN A 78 -2.13 -2.26 -8.61
CA ASN A 78 -2.63 -2.93 -9.83
C ASN A 78 -3.03 -1.97 -10.97
N ARG A 79 -2.71 -0.67 -10.92
CA ARG A 79 -3.04 0.26 -12.03
C ARG A 79 -2.22 0.00 -13.30
N ALA A 80 -0.98 -0.46 -13.19
CA ALA A 80 -0.13 -0.74 -14.35
C ALA A 80 -0.62 -1.91 -15.22
N LYS A 81 -1.42 -2.84 -14.67
CA LYS A 81 -1.94 -4.01 -15.41
C LYS A 81 -3.09 -3.68 -16.37
N THR A 82 -3.55 -2.43 -16.40
CA THR A 82 -4.78 -2.08 -17.13
C THR A 82 -4.55 -1.23 -18.36
N VAL A 83 -3.33 -0.79 -18.58
CA VAL A 83 -2.89 -0.19 -19.85
C VAL A 83 -2.00 -1.22 -20.53
N SER A 84 -2.37 -1.61 -21.76
CA SER A 84 -1.64 -2.59 -22.55
C SER A 84 -1.13 -1.95 -23.83
N PHE A 85 0.10 -2.27 -24.21
CA PHE A 85 0.72 -1.82 -25.46
C PHE A 85 0.73 -2.94 -26.50
N SER A 86 0.78 -2.58 -27.79
CA SER A 86 1.01 -3.56 -28.85
C SER A 86 2.35 -4.26 -28.66
N LYS A 87 2.37 -5.57 -28.93
CA LYS A 87 3.61 -6.38 -28.84
C LYS A 87 4.68 -5.94 -29.84
N MET A 88 4.26 -5.35 -30.96
CA MET A 88 5.14 -4.85 -32.01
C MET A 88 4.80 -3.39 -32.30
N ALA A 89 5.84 -2.61 -32.56
CA ALA A 89 5.74 -1.30 -33.18
C ALA A 89 5.92 -1.45 -34.68
N THR A 90 5.28 -0.59 -35.46
CA THR A 90 5.36 -0.62 -36.93
C THR A 90 5.81 0.72 -37.46
N ILE A 91 6.62 0.73 -38.52
CA ILE A 91 7.00 1.96 -39.22
C ILE A 91 6.18 2.03 -40.51
N CYS A 92 5.48 3.14 -40.74
CA CYS A 92 4.75 3.37 -41.99
C CYS A 92 4.84 4.82 -42.42
N VAL A 93 4.62 5.06 -43.72
CA VAL A 93 4.56 6.42 -44.25
C VAL A 93 3.18 7.01 -43.93
N LYS A 94 3.14 8.14 -43.23
CA LYS A 94 1.93 8.89 -42.91
C LYS A 94 2.18 10.36 -43.22
N LYS A 95 1.34 10.98 -44.06
CA LYS A 95 1.53 12.38 -44.52
C LYS A 95 2.94 12.64 -45.06
N GLU A 96 3.44 11.74 -45.92
CA GLU A 96 4.74 11.82 -46.58
C GLU A 96 5.99 11.67 -45.68
N SER A 97 5.82 11.50 -44.37
CA SER A 97 6.93 11.19 -43.43
C SER A 97 6.88 9.74 -42.94
N LEU A 98 8.05 9.16 -42.68
CA LEU A 98 8.18 7.86 -41.99
C LEU A 98 7.82 8.03 -40.52
N CYS A 99 6.76 7.36 -40.07
CA CYS A 99 6.30 7.46 -38.70
C CYS A 99 6.41 6.11 -37.98
N LEU A 100 6.85 6.14 -36.72
CA LEU A 100 6.81 5.00 -35.80
C LEU A 100 5.44 4.96 -35.10
N LEU A 101 4.74 3.83 -35.20
CA LEU A 101 3.41 3.62 -34.63
C LEU A 101 3.43 2.57 -33.52
N ILE A 102 2.74 2.88 -32.41
CA ILE A 102 2.54 1.98 -31.27
C ILE A 102 1.08 2.06 -30.84
N ARG A 103 0.42 0.92 -30.65
CA ARG A 103 -0.97 0.90 -30.17
C ARG A 103 -1.01 0.75 -28.66
N VAL A 104 -1.92 1.48 -28.01
CA VAL A 104 -2.15 1.42 -26.57
C VAL A 104 -3.65 1.25 -26.30
N ALA A 105 -3.99 0.43 -25.32
CA ALA A 105 -5.37 0.14 -24.96
C ALA A 105 -5.58 0.19 -23.45
N ASN A 106 -6.68 0.80 -23.01
CA ASN A 106 -7.19 0.66 -21.67
C ASN A 106 -8.09 -0.59 -21.60
N LEU A 107 -7.72 -1.55 -20.76
CA LEU A 107 -8.45 -2.78 -20.57
C LEU A 107 -9.54 -2.66 -19.48
N ARG A 108 -9.66 -1.52 -18.81
CA ARG A 108 -10.75 -1.24 -17.85
C ARG A 108 -11.96 -0.65 -18.54
N LYS A 109 -13.13 -0.88 -17.94
CA LYS A 109 -14.39 -0.21 -18.30
C LYS A 109 -14.41 1.28 -17.93
N THR A 110 -13.60 1.67 -16.94
CA THR A 110 -13.48 3.06 -16.46
C THR A 110 -12.47 3.85 -17.29
N LEU A 111 -12.79 5.11 -17.56
CA LEU A 111 -11.90 6.06 -18.23
C LEU A 111 -10.65 6.36 -17.38
N LEU A 112 -9.50 6.50 -18.04
CA LEU A 112 -8.31 7.11 -17.44
C LEU A 112 -8.36 8.62 -17.67
N ILE A 113 -8.49 9.39 -16.60
CA ILE A 113 -8.53 10.86 -16.62
C ILE A 113 -7.11 11.38 -16.33
N GLY A 114 -6.67 12.41 -17.06
CA GLY A 114 -5.37 13.06 -16.84
C GLY A 114 -4.16 12.19 -17.22
N SER A 115 -4.34 11.26 -18.15
CA SER A 115 -3.24 10.39 -18.60
C SER A 115 -2.32 11.14 -19.55
N GLN A 116 -1.03 11.11 -19.27
CA GLN A 116 0.02 11.67 -20.13
C GLN A 116 0.86 10.52 -20.72
N ILE A 117 1.42 10.75 -21.91
CA ILE A 117 2.24 9.77 -22.61
C ILE A 117 3.61 10.36 -22.85
N TYR A 118 4.63 9.59 -22.50
CA TYR A 118 6.04 9.93 -22.70
C TYR A 118 6.73 8.74 -23.40
N GLY A 119 7.56 9.06 -24.39
CA GLY A 119 8.42 8.10 -25.07
C GLY A 119 9.88 8.37 -24.74
N LYS A 120 10.66 7.31 -24.51
CA LYS A 120 12.11 7.39 -24.36
C LYS A 120 12.77 6.38 -25.29
N LEU A 121 13.74 6.82 -26.07
CA LEU A 121 14.63 5.96 -26.82
C LEU A 121 15.86 5.68 -25.95
N LEU A 122 16.10 4.41 -25.66
CA LEU A 122 17.30 3.96 -24.95
C LEU A 122 18.34 3.53 -25.97
N ARG A 123 19.50 4.18 -25.99
CA ARG A 123 20.63 3.79 -26.84
C ARG A 123 21.95 3.89 -26.08
N THR A 124 22.99 3.21 -26.54
CA THR A 124 24.35 3.52 -26.08
C THR A 124 24.91 4.61 -26.98
N THR A 125 25.35 5.72 -26.39
CA THR A 125 25.89 6.87 -27.11
C THR A 125 27.32 7.12 -26.65
N THR A 126 28.25 7.30 -27.59
CA THR A 126 29.61 7.74 -27.29
C THR A 126 29.66 9.25 -27.52
N THR A 127 30.03 10.02 -26.50
CA THR A 127 30.19 11.47 -26.60
C THR A 127 31.39 11.80 -27.50
N PRO A 128 31.44 12.99 -28.11
CA PRO A 128 32.61 13.44 -28.85
C PRO A 128 33.89 13.48 -28.00
N ASP A 129 33.75 13.59 -26.67
CA ASP A 129 34.86 13.55 -25.70
C ASP A 129 35.37 12.13 -25.39
N GLY A 130 34.78 11.11 -26.02
CA GLY A 130 35.18 9.71 -25.89
C GLY A 130 34.52 8.95 -24.72
N GLU A 131 33.60 9.58 -23.99
CA GLU A 131 32.87 8.92 -22.91
C GLU A 131 31.73 8.07 -23.46
N THR A 132 31.58 6.84 -22.97
CA THR A 132 30.48 5.95 -23.37
C THR A 132 29.36 6.01 -22.36
N ILE A 133 28.19 6.49 -22.79
CA ILE A 133 26.98 6.54 -21.98
C ILE A 133 26.13 5.31 -22.32
N ILE A 134 26.05 4.40 -21.36
CA ILE A 134 25.18 3.21 -21.42
C ILE A 134 23.75 3.64 -21.06
N LEU A 135 22.76 3.21 -21.83
CA LEU A 135 21.33 3.55 -21.64
C LEU A 135 21.07 5.08 -21.66
N ASP A 136 21.70 5.78 -22.59
CA ASP A 136 21.35 7.16 -22.93
C ASP A 136 19.86 7.26 -23.31
N GLN A 137 19.16 8.20 -22.70
CA GLN A 137 17.70 8.33 -22.78
C GLN A 137 17.31 9.58 -23.55
N VAL A 138 16.86 9.41 -24.79
CA VAL A 138 16.42 10.52 -25.64
C VAL A 138 14.89 10.59 -25.62
N ASP A 139 14.34 11.79 -25.42
CA ASP A 139 12.89 12.02 -25.48
C ASP A 139 12.34 11.80 -26.89
N VAL A 140 11.27 11.01 -26.97
CA VAL A 140 10.53 10.73 -28.21
C VAL A 140 9.11 11.26 -28.06
N ASN A 141 8.79 12.28 -28.85
CA ASN A 141 7.47 12.92 -28.82
C ASN A 141 6.46 12.07 -29.60
N PHE A 142 5.54 11.43 -28.88
CA PHE A 142 4.38 10.75 -29.46
C PHE A 142 3.19 11.69 -29.54
N SER A 143 2.41 11.54 -30.61
CA SER A 143 1.18 12.27 -30.86
C SER A 143 0.04 11.32 -31.19
N VAL A 144 -1.20 11.81 -31.05
CA VAL A 144 -2.43 11.06 -31.33
C VAL A 144 -3.31 11.93 -32.21
N ASP A 145 -4.01 11.31 -33.17
CA ASP A 145 -4.88 12.04 -34.11
C ASP A 145 -6.07 12.72 -33.40
N ALA A 146 -6.44 12.25 -32.21
CA ALA A 146 -7.55 12.77 -31.40
C ALA A 146 -7.20 14.00 -30.53
N GLY A 147 -6.02 14.61 -30.71
CA GLY A 147 -5.56 15.75 -29.93
C GLY A 147 -4.53 15.38 -28.85
N LYS A 148 -3.75 16.36 -28.41
CA LYS A 148 -2.49 16.16 -27.68
C LYS A 148 -2.66 15.93 -26.17
N ASP A 149 -3.71 16.49 -25.56
CA ASP A 149 -3.70 16.75 -24.11
C ASP A 149 -4.69 15.94 -23.28
N ASN A 150 -5.68 15.27 -23.89
CA ASN A 150 -6.67 14.48 -23.15
C ASN A 150 -7.05 13.21 -23.92
N LEU A 151 -6.33 12.13 -23.64
CA LEU A 151 -6.62 10.83 -24.23
C LEU A 151 -7.76 10.16 -23.49
N PHE A 152 -8.96 10.25 -24.06
CA PHE A 152 -10.10 9.46 -23.61
C PHE A 152 -9.96 8.01 -24.11
N PHE A 153 -9.33 7.16 -23.30
CA PHE A 153 -9.13 5.74 -23.60
C PHE A 153 -10.41 4.91 -23.42
N VAL A 154 -11.42 5.13 -24.27
CA VAL A 154 -12.56 4.22 -24.42
C VAL A 154 -12.19 3.07 -25.37
N CYS A 155 -11.46 3.38 -26.44
CA CYS A 155 -11.02 2.42 -27.44
C CYS A 155 -9.49 2.42 -27.55
N PRO A 156 -8.88 1.35 -28.12
CA PRO A 156 -7.45 1.34 -28.37
C PRO A 156 -7.03 2.49 -29.30
N LEU A 157 -6.01 3.26 -28.90
CA LEU A 157 -5.47 4.41 -29.62
C LEU A 157 -4.12 4.08 -30.24
N THR A 158 -3.80 4.72 -31.37
CA THR A 158 -2.52 4.59 -32.04
C THR A 158 -1.69 5.84 -31.80
N LEU A 159 -0.56 5.67 -31.11
CA LEU A 159 0.47 6.68 -30.91
C LEU A 159 1.37 6.70 -32.12
N TYR A 160 1.75 7.88 -32.60
CA TYR A 160 2.73 8.02 -33.66
C TYR A 160 3.78 9.08 -33.36
N HIS A 161 5.01 8.79 -33.77
CA HIS A 161 6.15 9.70 -33.79
C HIS A 161 6.60 9.87 -35.24
N ALA A 162 6.79 11.11 -35.69
CA ALA A 162 7.23 11.45 -37.04
C ALA A 162 8.72 11.75 -37.07
#